data_AF-A0A8X7QF11-F1
#
_entry.id   AF-A0A8X7QF11-F1
#
_cell.length_a   1.000
_cell.length_b   1.000
_cell.length_c   1.000
_cell.angle_alpha   90.00
_cell.angle_beta   90.00
_cell.angle_gamma   90.00
#
_symmetry.space_group_name_H-M   'P 1'
#
loop_
_entity.id
_entity.type
_entity.pdbx_description
1 polymer ?
#
loop_
_entity_poly.entity_id
_entity_poly.type
_entity_poly.pdbx_seq_one_letter_code
_entity_poly.pdbx_strand_id
1 'polypeptide(L)'
;MALALALALALSAQEFAWRHFLQHKLLSSPDENSKIIERASHKQDSEEGKEAEIKKKLKELQKLLPGGEEMNMEEMLSEIGSYIVCLEMQIIVLKSLVRDNTF
;
A
#
# COMPACT_ATOMS: atom_id res chain seq x y z
N MET A 1 -27.21 13.25 -5.62
CA MET A 1 -25.73 13.37 -5.65
C MET A 1 -25.05 12.36 -4.73
N ALA A 2 -25.46 12.20 -3.46
CA ALA A 2 -24.88 11.20 -2.54
C ALA A 2 -24.84 9.75 -3.08
N LEU A 3 -25.91 9.30 -3.76
CA LEU A 3 -25.97 7.96 -4.37
C LEU A 3 -24.96 7.77 -5.51
N ALA A 4 -24.71 8.81 -6.32
CA ALA A 4 -23.74 8.74 -7.42
C ALA A 4 -22.30 8.69 -6.89
N LEU A 5 -22.01 9.43 -5.81
CA LEU A 5 -20.72 9.39 -5.12
C LEU A 5 -20.48 8.04 -4.46
N ALA A 6 -21.47 7.47 -3.79
CA ALA A 6 -21.37 6.14 -3.18
C ALA A 6 -21.16 5.04 -4.24
N LEU A 7 -21.86 5.12 -5.38
CA LEU A 7 -21.69 4.18 -6.48
C LEU A 7 -20.31 4.32 -7.14
N ALA A 8 -19.85 5.55 -7.36
CA ALA A 8 -18.51 5.81 -7.88
C ALA A 8 -17.44 5.27 -6.93
N LEU A 9 -17.59 5.50 -5.61
CA LEU A 9 -16.70 4.94 -4.59
C LEU A 9 -16.66 3.41 -4.63
N ALA A 10 -17.83 2.77 -4.73
CA ALA A 10 -17.94 1.32 -4.77
C ALA A 10 -17.32 0.73 -6.05
N LEU A 11 -17.49 1.39 -7.20
CA LEU A 11 -16.88 0.98 -8.47
C LEU A 11 -15.36 1.20 -8.46
N SER A 12 -14.89 2.32 -7.89
CA SER A 12 -13.46 2.55 -7.67
C SER A 12 -12.84 1.52 -6.73
N ALA A 13 -13.59 1.02 -5.74
CA ALA A 13 -13.16 -0.07 -4.86
C ALA A 13 -13.11 -1.44 -5.58
N GLN A 14 -13.89 -1.63 -6.65
CA GLN A 14 -13.92 -2.88 -7.43
C GLN A 14 -12.72 -3.03 -8.38
N GLU A 15 -12.16 -1.91 -8.85
CA GLU A 15 -10.91 -1.87 -9.62
C GLU A 15 -9.66 -1.75 -8.72
N PHE A 16 -9.88 -1.64 -7.41
CA PHE A 16 -8.81 -1.41 -6.46
C PHE A 16 -8.02 -2.71 -6.20
N ALA A 17 -6.70 -2.62 -6.28
CA ALA A 17 -5.76 -3.75 -6.18
C ALA A 17 -5.91 -4.60 -4.91
N TRP A 18 -6.60 -4.06 -3.90
CA TRP A 18 -7.01 -4.78 -2.69
C TRP A 18 -7.89 -5.99 -2.98
N ARG A 19 -8.71 -6.00 -4.04
CA ARG A 19 -9.49 -7.20 -4.38
C ARG A 19 -8.55 -8.36 -4.69
N HIS A 20 -7.48 -8.12 -5.45
CA HIS A 20 -6.54 -9.17 -5.82
C HIS A 20 -5.68 -9.59 -4.62
N PHE A 21 -5.17 -8.63 -3.84
CA PHE A 21 -4.42 -8.90 -2.62
C PHE A 21 -5.25 -9.61 -1.55
N LEU A 22 -6.48 -9.17 -1.27
CA LEU A 22 -7.39 -9.81 -0.31
C LEU A 22 -7.81 -11.20 -0.79
N GLN A 23 -8.08 -11.37 -2.08
CA GLN A 23 -8.35 -12.70 -2.65
C GLN A 23 -7.14 -13.61 -2.48
N HIS A 24 -5.93 -13.11 -2.74
CA HIS A 24 -4.69 -13.86 -2.53
C HIS A 24 -4.49 -14.22 -1.05
N LYS A 25 -4.76 -13.30 -0.11
CA LYS A 25 -4.65 -13.54 1.35
C LYS A 25 -5.73 -14.48 1.90
N LEU A 26 -6.93 -14.48 1.32
CA LEU A 26 -8.04 -15.38 1.69
C LEU A 26 -7.86 -16.80 1.13
N LEU A 27 -7.21 -16.92 -0.04
CA LEU A 27 -6.98 -18.19 -0.73
C LEU A 27 -5.61 -18.80 -0.41
N SER A 28 -4.67 -18.02 0.11
CA SER A 28 -3.37 -18.49 0.59
C SER A 28 -3.51 -19.06 2.01
N SER A 29 -3.24 -20.37 2.15
CA SER A 29 -3.08 -21.03 3.45
C SER A 29 -1.79 -20.53 4.12
N PRO A 30 -1.74 -20.38 5.46
CA PRO A 30 -0.56 -19.88 6.16
C PRO A 30 0.50 -20.99 6.26
N ASP A 31 1.20 -21.30 5.16
CA ASP A 31 2.48 -22.01 5.23
C ASP A 31 3.30 -21.87 3.95
N GLU A 32 4.49 -21.27 4.08
CA GLU A 32 5.79 -21.70 3.51
C GLU A 32 6.78 -20.52 3.40
N ASN A 33 7.52 -20.35 4.50
CA ASN A 33 8.96 -20.13 4.57
C ASN A 33 9.66 -19.47 3.35
N SER A 34 9.72 -18.14 3.32
CA SER A 34 10.59 -17.39 2.42
C SER A 34 12.02 -17.35 2.96
N LYS A 35 12.85 -18.27 2.45
CA LYS A 35 14.30 -18.33 2.70
C LYS A 35 14.97 -17.00 2.36
N ILE A 36 15.50 -16.35 3.40
CA ILE A 36 16.43 -15.23 3.32
C ILE A 36 17.71 -15.70 2.62
N ILE A 37 18.00 -15.15 1.45
CA ILE A 37 19.30 -15.33 0.78
C ILE A 37 20.21 -14.18 1.24
N GLU A 38 21.03 -14.46 2.25
CA GLU A 38 22.21 -13.65 2.56
C GLU A 38 23.27 -13.84 1.46
N ARG A 39 23.68 -12.74 0.81
CA ARG A 39 24.92 -12.68 0.03
C ARG A 39 25.85 -11.65 0.65
N ALA A 40 27.02 -12.12 1.07
CA ALA A 40 28.05 -11.32 1.69
C ALA A 40 29.03 -10.71 0.66
N SER A 41 29.42 -9.46 0.95
CA SER A 41 30.74 -8.83 0.76
C SER A 41 31.20 -8.38 -0.63
N HIS A 42 31.25 -7.05 -0.83
CA HIS A 42 32.51 -6.34 -1.16
C HIS A 42 32.40 -4.83 -0.83
N LYS A 43 33.40 -4.33 -0.08
CA LYS A 43 33.51 -2.95 0.43
C LYS A 43 33.64 -1.90 -0.69
N GLN A 44 32.78 -0.88 -0.65
CA GLN A 44 33.08 0.45 -1.20
C GLN A 44 32.32 1.53 -0.41
N ASP A 45 33.08 2.29 0.40
CA ASP A 45 32.67 3.20 1.50
C ASP A 45 31.96 4.51 1.04
N SER A 46 31.10 4.44 0.03
CA SER A 46 30.32 5.60 -0.47
C SER A 46 28.94 5.19 -1.02
N GLU A 47 28.79 3.95 -1.49
CA GLU A 47 27.51 3.43 -2.01
C GLU A 47 26.68 2.68 -0.95
N GLU A 48 27.33 2.03 0.02
CA GLU A 48 26.65 1.33 1.14
C GLU A 48 25.74 2.25 1.94
N GLY A 49 26.14 3.52 2.15
CA GLY A 49 25.34 4.50 2.87
C GLY A 49 24.03 4.85 2.17
N LYS A 50 24.06 4.98 0.83
CA LYS A 50 22.87 5.30 0.04
C LYS A 50 21.91 4.12 -0.01
N GLU A 51 22.44 2.91 -0.17
CA GLU A 51 21.61 1.70 -0.15
C GLU A 51 20.93 1.49 1.21
N ALA A 52 21.67 1.71 2.31
CA ALA A 52 21.12 1.64 3.66
C ALA A 52 20.00 2.69 3.89
N GLU A 53 20.19 3.92 3.39
CA GLU A 53 19.18 4.96 3.47
C GLU A 53 17.92 4.61 2.67
N ILE A 54 18.07 4.07 1.46
CA ILE A 54 16.94 3.62 0.62
C ILE A 54 16.18 2.50 1.33
N LYS A 55 16.88 1.48 1.86
CA LYS A 55 16.25 0.40 2.62
C LYS A 55 15.50 0.91 3.83
N LYS A 56 16.03 1.91 4.54
CA LYS A 56 15.33 2.55 5.66
C LYS A 56 14.04 3.23 5.20
N LYS A 57 14.09 4.03 4.14
CA LYS A 57 12.91 4.72 3.58
C LYS A 57 11.85 3.74 3.09
N LEU A 58 12.26 2.62 2.48
CA LEU A 58 11.33 1.56 2.06
C LEU A 58 10.63 0.91 3.25
N LYS A 59 11.35 0.64 4.36
CA LYS A 59 10.72 0.15 5.59
C LYS A 59 9.77 1.16 6.22
N GLU A 60 10.09 2.45 6.17
CA GLU A 60 9.17 3.50 6.63
C GLU A 60 7.91 3.55 5.76
N LEU A 61 8.07 3.46 4.43
CA LEU A 61 6.94 3.40 3.49
C LEU A 61 6.05 2.17 3.74
N GLN A 62 6.65 1.01 3.99
CA GLN A 62 5.96 -0.24 4.28
C GLN A 62 5.02 -0.11 5.49
N LYS A 63 5.44 0.59 6.53
CA LYS A 63 4.64 0.82 7.75
C LYS A 63 3.45 1.75 7.55
N LEU A 64 3.47 2.58 6.51
CA LEU A 64 2.37 3.48 6.19
C LEU A 64 1.27 2.77 5.40
N LEU A 65 1.61 1.67 4.71
CA LEU A 65 0.66 0.90 3.91
C LEU A 65 -0.13 -0.06 4.81
N PRO A 66 -1.48 -0.05 4.79
CA PRO A 66 -2.28 -1.01 5.54
C PRO A 66 -1.96 -2.46 5.12
N GLY A 67 -1.57 -3.30 6.08
CA GLY A 67 -1.10 -4.67 5.80
C GLY A 67 0.26 -4.74 5.10
N GLY A 68 0.98 -3.63 4.99
CA GLY A 68 2.27 -3.55 4.31
C GLY A 68 3.38 -4.34 5.00
N GLU A 69 3.33 -4.50 6.32
CA GLU A 69 4.33 -5.29 7.07
C GLU A 69 4.38 -6.77 6.64
N GLU A 70 3.28 -7.30 6.08
CA GLU A 70 3.23 -8.66 5.55
C GLU A 70 3.54 -8.76 4.04
N MET A 71 3.69 -7.63 3.35
CA MET A 71 3.98 -7.58 1.91
C MET A 71 5.48 -7.61 1.64
N ASN A 72 5.88 -8.23 0.53
CA ASN A 72 7.24 -8.06 0.01
C ASN A 72 7.40 -6.68 -0.67
N MET A 73 8.63 -6.36 -1.10
CA MET A 73 8.95 -5.03 -1.62
C MET A 73 8.23 -4.75 -2.94
N GLU A 74 8.15 -5.74 -3.83
CA GLU A 74 7.48 -5.64 -5.12
C GLU A 74 5.98 -5.43 -4.97
N GLU A 75 5.34 -6.21 -4.09
CA GLU A 75 3.91 -6.06 -3.74
C GLU A 75 3.65 -4.66 -3.16
N MET A 76 4.41 -4.24 -2.16
CA MET A 76 4.27 -2.91 -1.54
C MET A 76 4.37 -1.79 -2.57
N LEU A 77 5.35 -1.84 -3.49
CA LEU A 77 5.53 -0.82 -4.52
C LEU A 77 4.42 -0.84 -5.57
N SER A 78 3.82 -2.00 -5.86
CA SER A 78 2.64 -2.06 -6.73
C SER A 78 1.38 -1.52 -6.07
N GLU A 79 1.22 -1.71 -4.76
CA GLU A 79 0.01 -1.34 -4.02
C GLU A 79 0.00 0.13 -3.56
N ILE A 80 1.17 0.77 -3.44
CA ILE A 80 1.27 2.14 -2.92
C ILE A 80 0.49 3.15 -3.76
N GLY A 81 0.52 3.01 -5.10
CA GLY A 81 -0.19 3.88 -6.02
C GLY A 81 -1.70 3.80 -5.82
N SER A 82 -2.22 2.57 -5.66
CA SER A 82 -3.61 2.36 -5.28
C SER A 82 -3.89 3.04 -3.94
N TYR A 83 -3.11 2.79 -2.90
CA TYR A 83 -3.35 3.36 -1.57
C TYR A 83 -3.46 4.89 -1.57
N ILE A 84 -2.61 5.59 -2.33
CA ILE A 84 -2.69 7.04 -2.52
C ILE A 84 -4.05 7.46 -3.09
N VAL A 85 -4.52 6.81 -4.17
CA VAL A 85 -5.84 7.10 -4.77
C VAL A 85 -6.96 6.86 -3.77
N CYS A 86 -6.87 5.82 -2.93
CA CYS A 86 -7.83 5.60 -1.85
C CYS A 86 -7.89 6.77 -0.87
N LEU A 87 -6.74 7.25 -0.41
CA LEU A 87 -6.66 8.38 0.52
C LEU A 87 -7.26 9.65 -0.09
N GLU A 88 -6.98 9.93 -1.37
CA GLU A 88 -7.57 11.07 -2.10
C GLU A 88 -9.09 10.99 -2.12
N MET A 89 -9.64 9.81 -2.42
CA MET A 89 -11.07 9.56 -2.45
C MET A 89 -11.71 9.72 -1.07
N GLN A 90 -11.07 9.20 -0.02
CA GLN A 90 -11.52 9.37 1.37
C GLN A 90 -11.58 10.85 1.75
N ILE A 91 -10.57 11.64 1.38
CA ILE A 91 -10.54 13.09 1.62
C ILE A 91 -11.68 13.81 0.88
N ILE A 92 -11.95 13.45 -0.38
CA ILE A 92 -13.04 14.03 -1.17
C ILE A 92 -14.39 13.79 -0.50
N VAL A 93 -14.65 12.56 -0.06
CA VAL A 93 -15.89 12.19 0.63
C VAL A 93 -16.02 12.93 1.97
N LEU A 94 -14.97 12.95 2.78
CA LEU A 94 -14.99 13.69 4.04
C LEU A 94 -15.26 15.18 3.82
N LYS A 95 -14.65 15.80 2.80
CA LYS A 95 -14.90 17.20 2.44
C LYS A 95 -16.31 17.45 1.93
N SER A 96 -16.93 16.52 1.21
CA SER A 96 -18.34 16.67 0.82
C SER A 96 -19.25 16.55 2.04
N LEU A 97 -19.03 15.55 2.89
CA LEU A 97 -19.82 15.36 4.11
C LEU A 97 -19.74 16.58 5.03
N VAL A 98 -18.54 17.12 5.27
CA VAL A 98 -18.38 18.33 6.10
C VAL A 98 -19.15 19.50 5.49
N ARG A 99 -19.01 19.76 4.19
CA ARG A 99 -19.75 20.84 3.50
C ARG A 99 -21.26 20.67 3.59
N ASP A 100 -21.74 19.45 3.42
CA ASP A 100 -23.18 19.14 3.48
C ASP A 100 -23.75 19.27 4.92
N ASN A 101 -22.91 19.27 5.96
CA ASN A 101 -23.30 19.39 7.37
C ASN A 101 -23.11 20.81 7.96
N THR A 102 -22.36 21.69 7.30
CA THR A 102 -22.33 23.12 7.63
C THR A 102 -23.47 23.83 6.89
N PHE A 103 -24.55 24.12 7.63
CA PHE A 103 -25.63 25.03 7.22
C PHE A 103 -25.15 26.48 7.15
#